data_AF-A0A9D0CR71-F1
#
_entry.id   AF-A0A9D0CR71-F1
#
_cell.length_a   1.000
_cell.length_b   1.000
_cell.length_c   1.000
_cell.angle_alpha   90.00
_cell.angle_beta   90.00
_cell.angle_gamma   90.00
#
_symmetry.space_group_name_H-M   'P 1'
#
loop_
_entity.id
_entity.type
_entity.pdbx_description
1 polymer ?
#
loop_
_entity_poly.entity_id
_entity_poly.type
_entity_poly.pdbx_seq_one_letter_code
_entity_poly.pdbx_strand_id
1 'polypeptide(L)'
;MRLPVGKSLQDTVNRRHLSVFYAFSLSRREENRTMRYLLTLALLLPLYVANAGDRVYHYATADGIPLFTDRKTPGQTLVQIKYYGRPPAVTGRCKPDSARVRRYEKIIRKLAREHRIDEKLIQAVIATESCYNPRAVSRVGAKGLMQLMPETAAMLGVDDPFDPEQNIAGGVRYLRMMLDEFDQNKKLALA
;
A
#
# COMPACT_ATOMS: atom_id res chain seq x y z
N MET A 1 -86.09 -52.88 31.88
CA MET A 1 -85.18 -53.99 32.24
C MET A 1 -83.78 -53.63 31.73
N ARG A 2 -82.82 -53.48 32.66
CA ARG A 2 -81.32 -53.35 32.53
C ARG A 2 -80.70 -52.42 31.46
N LEU A 3 -79.95 -51.42 31.93
CA LEU A 3 -78.80 -50.78 31.24
C LEU A 3 -77.49 -51.58 31.53
N PRO A 4 -76.23 -51.22 31.11
CA PRO A 4 -75.75 -50.08 30.29
C PRO A 4 -74.52 -50.36 29.34
N VAL A 5 -74.00 -49.26 28.73
CA VAL A 5 -72.60 -48.90 28.30
C VAL A 5 -71.95 -49.47 27.02
N GLY A 6 -71.38 -48.55 26.21
CA GLY A 6 -70.13 -48.78 25.44
C GLY A 6 -69.96 -47.90 24.19
N LYS A 7 -69.35 -46.72 24.30
CA LYS A 7 -69.09 -45.80 23.17
C LYS A 7 -67.87 -46.20 22.31
N SER A 8 -68.10 -46.18 20.99
CA SER A 8 -67.26 -45.69 19.88
C SER A 8 -65.76 -45.99 19.84
N LEU A 9 -65.36 -46.87 18.90
CA LEU A 9 -63.98 -47.17 18.49
C LEU A 9 -63.74 -46.88 16.99
N GLN A 10 -64.12 -45.69 16.51
CA GLN A 10 -63.67 -45.20 15.19
C GLN A 10 -63.18 -43.73 15.23
N ASP A 11 -62.73 -43.29 16.41
CA ASP A 11 -62.06 -42.00 16.67
C ASP A 11 -60.61 -41.91 16.13
N THR A 12 -60.15 -42.81 15.26
CA THR A 12 -58.70 -42.97 15.01
C THR A 12 -58.19 -42.62 13.61
N VAL A 13 -59.03 -42.28 12.62
CA VAL A 13 -58.54 -42.18 11.22
C VAL A 13 -58.55 -40.76 10.61
N ASN A 14 -59.23 -39.77 11.19
CA ASN A 14 -59.33 -38.44 10.55
C ASN A 14 -58.68 -37.29 11.33
N ARG A 15 -57.50 -37.54 11.92
CA ARG A 15 -56.63 -36.55 12.61
C ARG A 15 -55.31 -36.30 11.87
N ARG A 16 -55.34 -35.96 10.57
CA ARG A 16 -54.10 -35.65 9.82
C ARG A 16 -54.13 -34.46 8.86
N HIS A 17 -55.06 -33.51 9.00
CA HIS A 17 -55.12 -32.35 8.09
C HIS A 17 -55.23 -30.96 8.74
N LEU A 18 -55.06 -30.82 10.06
CA LEU A 18 -55.32 -29.52 10.74
C LEU A 18 -54.16 -28.94 11.58
N SER A 19 -52.95 -29.51 11.54
CA SER A 19 -51.81 -29.04 12.37
C SER A 19 -50.67 -28.36 11.59
N VAL A 20 -50.74 -28.25 10.26
CA VAL A 20 -49.65 -27.66 9.46
C VAL A 20 -49.77 -26.14 9.27
N PHE A 21 -50.97 -25.56 9.45
CA PHE A 21 -51.19 -24.13 9.21
C PHE A 21 -50.97 -23.19 10.42
N TYR A 22 -50.85 -23.71 11.64
CA TYR A 22 -50.61 -22.87 12.83
C TYR A 22 -49.13 -22.69 13.19
N ALA A 23 -48.21 -23.48 12.60
CA ALA A 23 -46.78 -23.42 12.93
C ALA A 23 -45.99 -22.34 12.15
N PHE A 24 -46.58 -21.69 11.15
CA PHE A 24 -45.85 -20.74 10.29
C PHE A 24 -45.87 -19.28 10.78
N SER A 25 -46.76 -18.91 11.70
CA SER A 25 -46.89 -17.52 12.19
C SER A 25 -46.13 -17.22 13.49
N LEU A 26 -45.52 -18.23 14.13
CA LEU A 26 -44.70 -18.04 15.34
C LEU A 26 -43.19 -17.94 15.05
N SER A 27 -42.72 -18.38 13.87
CA SER A 27 -41.29 -18.32 13.52
C SER A 27 -40.79 -16.94 13.09
N ARG A 28 -41.67 -15.97 12.80
CA ARG A 28 -41.27 -14.59 12.45
C ARG A 28 -41.09 -13.67 13.67
N ARG A 29 -41.41 -14.12 14.89
CA ARG A 29 -41.40 -13.29 16.10
C ARG A 29 -40.11 -13.42 16.92
N GLU A 30 -39.34 -14.49 16.72
CA GLU A 30 -38.08 -14.77 17.42
C GLU A 30 -36.84 -14.15 16.73
N GLU A 31 -36.85 -13.98 15.41
CA GLU A 31 -35.74 -13.32 14.67
C GLU A 31 -35.51 -11.86 15.12
N ASN A 32 -36.57 -11.16 15.52
CA ASN A 32 -36.48 -9.77 15.97
C ASN A 32 -35.94 -9.63 17.40
N ARG A 33 -35.98 -10.69 18.21
CA ARG A 33 -35.39 -10.71 19.57
C ARG A 33 -33.90 -10.93 19.49
N THR A 34 -33.45 -11.91 18.70
CA THR A 34 -32.03 -12.18 18.47
C THR A 34 -31.34 -11.02 17.74
N MET A 35 -31.98 -10.40 16.74
CA MET A 35 -31.47 -9.17 16.11
C MET A 35 -31.31 -8.00 17.08
N ARG A 36 -32.25 -7.83 18.04
CA ARG A 36 -32.13 -6.79 19.07
C ARG A 36 -30.96 -7.03 20.00
N TYR A 37 -30.74 -8.28 20.44
CA TYR A 37 -29.61 -8.61 21.30
C TYR A 37 -28.26 -8.44 20.58
N LEU A 38 -28.16 -8.80 19.31
CA LEU A 38 -26.96 -8.58 18.49
C LEU A 38 -26.68 -7.09 18.26
N LEU A 39 -27.72 -6.27 18.04
CA LEU A 39 -27.60 -4.82 17.93
C LEU A 39 -27.20 -4.16 19.26
N THR A 40 -27.69 -4.65 20.41
CA THR A 40 -27.28 -4.14 21.72
C THR A 40 -25.86 -4.58 22.11
N LEU A 41 -25.43 -5.78 21.71
CA LEU A 41 -24.07 -6.27 21.98
C LEU A 41 -23.02 -5.48 21.16
N ALA A 42 -23.38 -5.07 19.94
CA ALA A 42 -22.54 -4.22 19.11
C ALA A 42 -22.45 -2.77 19.61
N LEU A 43 -23.46 -2.27 20.34
CA LEU A 43 -23.49 -0.92 20.91
C LEU A 43 -22.72 -0.81 22.25
N LEU A 44 -22.44 -1.95 22.90
CA LEU A 44 -21.75 -2.03 24.19
C LEU A 44 -20.28 -2.49 24.09
N LEU A 45 -19.72 -2.57 22.89
CA LEU A 45 -18.26 -2.67 22.73
C LEU A 45 -17.68 -1.24 22.67
N PRO A 46 -17.17 -0.67 23.76
CA PRO A 46 -16.30 0.48 23.63
C PRO A 46 -15.10 0.03 22.79
N LEU A 47 -14.94 0.70 21.64
CA LEU A 47 -13.72 0.73 20.85
C LEU A 47 -12.57 1.16 21.77
N TYR A 48 -11.93 0.21 22.43
CA TYR A 48 -10.63 0.40 23.05
C TYR A 48 -9.60 0.45 21.93
N VAL A 49 -9.56 1.58 21.22
CA VAL A 49 -8.43 1.92 20.37
C VAL A 49 -7.30 2.29 21.33
N ALA A 50 -6.53 1.28 21.76
CA ALA A 50 -5.23 1.54 22.35
C ALA A 50 -4.37 2.16 21.23
N ASN A 51 -4.17 3.47 21.30
CA ASN A 51 -3.21 4.17 20.46
C ASN A 51 -1.79 3.75 20.87
N ALA A 52 -1.33 2.61 20.37
CA ALA A 52 0.09 2.27 20.34
C ALA A 52 0.71 3.12 19.21
N GLY A 53 0.98 4.38 19.52
CA GLY A 53 1.45 5.36 18.54
C GLY A 53 2.88 5.08 18.09
N ASP A 54 3.13 5.34 16.81
CA ASP A 54 4.38 5.29 16.03
C ASP A 54 5.54 6.17 16.57
N ARG A 55 5.76 6.16 17.88
CA ARG A 55 6.77 6.96 18.57
C ARG A 55 7.89 6.06 19.03
N VAL A 56 9.02 6.16 18.35
CA VAL A 56 10.27 5.58 18.83
C VAL A 56 10.99 6.62 19.71
N TYR A 57 11.65 6.10 20.72
CA TYR A 57 12.50 6.80 21.64
C TYR A 57 13.91 6.24 21.48
N HIS A 58 14.92 7.03 21.80
CA HIS A 58 16.25 6.50 22.03
C HIS A 58 16.81 6.97 23.36
N TYR A 59 17.69 6.17 23.93
CA TYR A 59 18.49 6.52 25.09
C TYR A 59 19.88 5.91 24.96
N ALA A 60 20.86 6.50 25.64
CA ALA A 60 22.21 5.95 25.73
C ALA A 60 22.28 4.94 26.89
N THR A 61 22.82 3.76 26.59
CA THR A 61 23.18 2.76 27.61
C THR A 61 24.42 3.26 28.39
N ALA A 62 24.74 2.67 29.56
CA ALA A 62 25.93 3.03 30.34
C ALA A 62 27.23 2.97 29.50
N ASP A 63 27.28 2.07 28.51
CA ASP A 63 28.40 1.90 27.58
C ASP A 63 28.36 2.85 26.37
N GLY A 64 27.43 3.81 26.35
CA GLY A 64 27.29 4.81 25.27
C GLY A 64 26.57 4.31 24.01
N ILE A 65 26.11 3.05 23.97
CA ILE A 65 25.39 2.49 22.82
C ILE A 65 23.96 3.05 22.78
N PRO A 66 23.50 3.65 21.67
CA PRO A 66 22.13 4.13 21.52
C PRO A 66 21.16 2.96 21.32
N LEU A 67 20.18 2.83 22.22
CA LEU A 67 19.09 1.86 22.11
C LEU A 67 17.81 2.56 21.67
N PHE A 68 17.09 1.96 20.72
CA PHE A 68 15.83 2.45 20.20
C PHE A 68 14.67 1.61 20.75
N THR A 69 13.59 2.25 21.17
CA THR A 69 12.42 1.56 21.73
C THR A 69 11.12 2.27 21.38
N ASP A 70 10.06 1.53 21.13
CA ASP A 70 8.68 1.97 20.96
C ASP A 70 7.94 2.19 22.29
N ARG A 71 8.57 1.82 23.43
CA ARG A 71 7.97 1.90 24.76
C ARG A 71 8.70 2.89 25.66
N LYS A 72 7.94 3.58 26.52
CA LYS A 72 8.54 4.38 27.59
C LYS A 72 8.98 3.48 28.74
N THR A 73 10.29 3.34 28.93
CA THR A 73 10.89 2.67 30.09
C THR A 73 10.98 3.64 31.28
N PRO A 74 10.41 3.33 32.45
CA PRO A 74 10.60 4.13 33.66
C PRO A 74 12.07 4.18 34.08
N GLY A 75 12.54 5.35 34.51
CA GLY A 75 13.91 5.52 35.03
C GLY A 75 15.01 5.78 33.98
N GLN A 76 14.66 5.89 32.70
CA GLN A 76 15.60 6.27 31.64
C GLN A 76 15.22 7.62 31.03
N THR A 77 16.22 8.45 30.74
CA THR A 77 16.02 9.69 29.98
C THR A 77 15.85 9.35 28.50
N LEU A 78 14.59 9.25 28.08
CA LEU A 78 14.21 8.94 26.71
C LEU A 78 14.12 10.21 25.87
N VAL A 79 14.80 10.23 24.72
CA VAL A 79 14.65 11.29 23.71
C VAL A 79 13.78 10.77 22.58
N GLN A 80 12.62 11.39 22.38
CA GLN A 80 11.74 11.03 21.27
C GLN A 80 12.37 11.44 19.95
N ILE A 81 12.41 10.51 19.00
CA ILE A 81 12.86 10.83 17.65
C ILE A 81 11.65 11.37 16.87
N LYS A 82 11.79 12.59 16.34
CA LYS A 82 10.73 13.23 15.55
C LYS A 82 10.62 12.67 14.13
N TYR A 83 11.72 12.15 13.59
CA TYR A 83 11.80 11.69 12.20
C TYR A 83 12.63 10.40 12.12
N TYR A 84 12.05 9.34 11.56
CA TYR A 84 12.75 8.09 11.21
C TYR A 84 12.96 8.04 9.70
N GLY A 85 14.12 7.57 9.25
CA GLY A 85 14.45 7.41 7.84
C GLY A 85 15.09 8.65 7.18
N ARG A 86 15.16 8.65 5.84
CA ARG A 86 15.61 9.80 5.06
C ARG A 86 14.66 10.95 5.34
N PRO A 87 15.13 12.15 5.75
CA PRO A 87 14.25 13.30 5.89
C PRO A 87 13.45 13.44 4.58
N PRO A 88 12.15 13.80 4.61
CA PRO A 88 11.41 14.03 3.38
C PRO A 88 12.26 14.97 2.53
N ALA A 89 12.48 14.62 1.27
CA ALA A 89 13.32 15.39 0.36
C ALA A 89 12.66 16.75 0.07
N VAL A 90 12.71 17.65 1.05
CA VAL A 90 12.18 19.03 0.96
C VAL A 90 13.34 20.02 0.77
N THR A 91 14.57 19.55 0.60
CA THR A 91 15.69 20.40 0.19
C THR A 91 15.66 20.58 -1.33
N GLY A 92 14.87 21.55 -1.79
CA GLY A 92 14.94 22.16 -3.12
C GLY A 92 14.81 21.17 -4.28
N ARG A 93 13.58 20.97 -4.79
CA ARG A 93 13.40 20.45 -6.15
C ARG A 93 14.33 21.24 -7.07
N CYS A 94 15.28 20.55 -7.69
CA CYS A 94 16.15 21.23 -8.63
C CYS A 94 15.30 21.85 -9.73
N LYS A 95 15.55 23.12 -10.04
CA LYS A 95 14.91 23.82 -11.15
C LYS A 95 15.83 23.67 -12.35
N PRO A 96 15.57 22.72 -13.27
CA PRO A 96 16.42 22.55 -14.42
C PRO A 96 16.33 23.79 -15.32
N ASP A 97 17.47 24.24 -15.81
CA ASP A 97 17.51 25.28 -16.82
C ASP A 97 16.75 24.84 -18.07
N SER A 98 15.89 25.73 -18.58
CA SER A 98 15.04 25.45 -19.74
C SER A 98 15.85 25.09 -20.99
N ALA A 99 17.07 25.63 -21.16
CA ALA A 99 17.91 25.28 -22.29
C ALA A 99 18.44 23.84 -22.18
N ARG A 100 18.76 23.37 -20.97
CA ARG A 100 19.13 21.97 -20.72
C ARG A 100 17.97 21.02 -21.02
N VAL A 101 16.76 21.35 -20.59
CA VAL A 101 15.57 20.53 -20.89
C VAL A 101 15.35 20.42 -22.40
N ARG A 102 15.35 21.55 -23.12
CA ARG A 102 15.17 21.58 -24.58
C ARG A 102 16.21 20.76 -25.35
N ARG A 103 17.44 20.66 -24.83
CA ARG A 103 18.52 19.87 -25.45
C ARG A 103 18.14 18.40 -25.62
N TYR A 104 17.40 17.83 -24.67
CA TYR A 104 17.09 16.40 -24.64
C TYR A 104 15.63 16.08 -25.01
N GLU A 105 14.79 17.10 -25.22
CA GLU A 105 13.37 16.93 -25.54
C GLU A 105 13.13 16.01 -26.74
N LYS A 106 13.93 16.13 -27.82
CA LYS A 106 13.77 15.30 -29.01
C LYS A 106 14.01 13.81 -28.74
N ILE A 107 15.07 13.47 -28.00
CA ILE A 107 15.41 12.08 -27.69
C ILE A 107 14.44 11.49 -26.66
N ILE A 108 14.06 12.27 -25.64
CA ILE A 108 13.05 11.87 -24.66
C ILE A 108 11.72 11.57 -25.37
N ARG A 109 11.25 12.47 -26.24
CA ARG A 109 10.01 12.28 -26.99
C ARG A 109 10.05 11.06 -27.91
N LYS A 110 11.20 10.80 -28.55
CA LYS A 110 11.40 9.61 -29.38
C LYS A 110 11.25 8.34 -28.54
N LEU A 111 12.03 8.22 -27.46
CA LEU A 111 12.05 7.04 -26.60
C LEU A 111 10.72 6.83 -25.84
N ALA A 112 10.06 7.93 -25.43
CA ALA A 112 8.73 7.90 -24.84
C ALA A 112 7.72 7.15 -25.74
N ARG A 113 7.74 7.45 -27.05
CA ARG A 113 6.87 6.77 -28.03
C ARG A 113 7.28 5.32 -28.25
N GLU A 114 8.57 5.06 -28.42
CA GLU A 114 9.10 3.71 -28.68
C GLU A 114 8.78 2.74 -27.52
N HIS A 115 8.91 3.22 -26.28
CA HIS A 115 8.67 2.41 -25.08
C HIS A 115 7.26 2.56 -24.48
N ARG A 116 6.39 3.36 -25.10
CA ARG A 116 5.02 3.66 -24.62
C ARG A 116 5.00 4.16 -23.17
N ILE A 117 5.93 5.06 -22.84
CA ILE A 117 6.04 5.72 -21.54
C ILE A 117 5.66 7.19 -21.70
N ASP A 118 4.97 7.75 -20.71
CA ASP A 118 4.68 9.19 -20.68
C ASP A 118 5.99 10.01 -20.72
N GLU A 119 6.10 10.91 -21.69
CA GLU A 119 7.25 11.81 -21.82
C GLU A 119 7.52 12.58 -20.53
N LYS A 120 6.46 13.06 -19.85
CA LYS A 120 6.57 13.81 -18.59
C LYS A 120 7.13 12.96 -17.47
N LEU A 121 6.88 11.65 -17.48
CA LEU A 121 7.44 10.75 -16.49
C LEU A 121 8.96 10.63 -16.67
N ILE A 122 9.44 10.45 -17.91
CA ILE A 122 10.87 10.40 -18.20
C ILE A 122 11.54 11.72 -17.82
N GLN A 123 10.92 12.85 -18.17
CA GLN A 123 11.41 14.18 -17.80
C GLN A 123 11.49 14.36 -16.27
N ALA A 124 10.50 13.86 -15.52
CA ALA A 124 10.46 13.94 -14.06
C ALA A 124 11.55 13.07 -13.42
N VAL A 125 11.79 11.87 -13.95
CA VAL A 125 12.90 11.01 -13.51
C VAL A 125 14.23 11.71 -13.75
N ILE A 126 14.54 12.17 -14.96
CA ILE A 126 15.80 12.88 -15.26
C ILE A 126 15.99 14.11 -14.36
N ALA A 127 14.91 14.87 -14.10
CA ALA A 127 14.95 16.03 -13.23
C ALA A 127 15.30 15.65 -11.78
N THR A 128 14.76 14.54 -11.30
CA THR A 128 14.96 14.03 -9.94
C THR A 128 16.35 13.44 -9.76
N GLU A 129 16.84 12.71 -10.76
CA GLU A 129 18.09 11.97 -10.71
C GLU A 129 19.33 12.88 -10.84
N SER A 130 19.33 13.77 -11.84
CA SER A 130 20.53 14.57 -12.16
C SER A 130 20.26 16.05 -12.34
N CYS A 131 18.98 16.46 -12.33
CA CYS A 131 18.57 17.78 -12.78
C CYS A 131 19.14 18.14 -14.17
N TYR A 132 19.02 17.19 -15.11
CA TYR A 132 19.54 17.34 -16.47
C TYR A 132 21.06 17.56 -16.54
N ASN A 133 21.82 16.99 -15.59
CA ASN A 133 23.27 17.00 -15.61
C ASN A 133 23.86 15.71 -16.20
N PRO A 134 24.37 15.75 -17.45
CA PRO A 134 24.92 14.55 -18.08
C PRO A 134 26.22 14.08 -17.43
N ARG A 135 26.87 14.91 -16.60
CA ARG A 135 28.09 14.56 -15.85
C ARG A 135 27.83 14.33 -14.36
N ALA A 136 26.57 14.14 -13.96
CA ALA A 136 26.25 13.86 -12.56
C ALA A 136 26.85 12.51 -12.13
N VAL A 137 27.45 12.49 -10.94
CA VAL A 137 27.96 11.29 -10.28
C VAL A 137 27.48 11.30 -8.84
N SER A 138 26.76 10.26 -8.42
CA SER A 138 26.33 10.14 -7.02
C SER A 138 27.45 9.63 -6.13
N ARG A 139 27.28 9.77 -4.81
CA ARG A 139 28.23 9.24 -3.81
C ARG A 139 28.41 7.73 -3.87
N VAL A 140 27.42 7.02 -4.40
CA VAL A 140 27.43 5.55 -4.52
C VAL A 140 27.80 5.08 -5.94
N GLY A 141 28.16 5.99 -6.84
CA GLY A 141 28.71 5.65 -8.16
C GLY A 141 27.73 5.65 -9.33
N ALA A 142 26.48 6.02 -9.12
CA ALA A 142 25.50 6.22 -10.20
C ALA A 142 25.91 7.39 -11.12
N LYS A 143 25.70 7.25 -12.43
CA LYS A 143 26.25 8.18 -13.45
C LYS A 143 25.20 8.69 -14.45
N GLY A 144 25.38 9.93 -14.87
CA GLY A 144 24.67 10.53 -16.00
C GLY A 144 23.25 11.02 -15.68
N LEU A 145 22.46 11.23 -16.73
CA LEU A 145 21.16 11.91 -16.67
C LEU A 145 20.10 11.16 -15.85
N MET A 146 20.06 9.83 -15.98
CA MET A 146 19.13 8.94 -15.28
C MET A 146 19.80 8.15 -14.16
N GLN A 147 21.01 8.55 -13.75
CA GLN A 147 21.76 7.96 -12.62
C GLN A 147 21.83 6.42 -12.69
N LEU A 148 22.34 5.90 -13.81
CA LEU A 148 22.54 4.45 -13.95
C LEU A 148 23.74 4.00 -13.12
N MET A 149 23.57 2.92 -12.36
CA MET A 149 24.71 2.21 -11.76
C MET A 149 25.56 1.56 -12.85
N PRO A 150 26.89 1.48 -12.71
CA PRO A 150 27.77 0.94 -13.76
C PRO A 150 27.38 -0.46 -14.23
N GLU A 151 27.03 -1.35 -13.31
CA GLU A 151 26.61 -2.73 -13.61
C GLU A 151 25.30 -2.73 -14.40
N THR A 152 24.34 -1.93 -13.97
CA THR A 152 23.05 -1.76 -14.66
C THR A 152 23.23 -1.15 -16.05
N ALA A 153 24.11 -0.16 -16.20
CA ALA A 153 24.41 0.47 -17.49
C ALA A 153 24.94 -0.57 -18.49
N ALA A 154 25.87 -1.43 -18.05
CA ALA A 154 26.40 -2.51 -18.89
C ALA A 154 25.31 -3.51 -19.30
N MET A 155 24.45 -3.95 -18.37
CA MET A 155 23.33 -4.85 -18.68
C MET A 155 22.34 -4.25 -19.69
N LEU A 156 22.21 -2.91 -19.69
CA LEU A 156 21.33 -2.19 -20.58
C LEU A 156 21.98 -1.84 -21.92
N GLY A 157 23.24 -2.20 -22.17
CA GLY A 157 23.97 -1.84 -23.39
C GLY A 157 24.31 -0.34 -23.47
N VAL A 158 24.70 0.26 -22.34
CA VAL A 158 25.24 1.62 -22.26
C VAL A 158 26.75 1.51 -22.08
N ASP A 159 27.50 1.87 -23.12
CA ASP A 159 28.96 1.85 -23.12
C ASP A 159 29.55 3.07 -22.39
N ASP A 160 28.97 4.25 -22.64
CA ASP A 160 29.32 5.48 -21.92
C ASP A 160 28.11 6.02 -21.15
N PRO A 161 28.08 5.91 -19.81
CA PRO A 161 26.99 6.45 -19.00
C PRO A 161 26.97 7.98 -18.94
N PHE A 162 28.00 8.68 -19.44
CA PHE A 162 27.99 10.14 -19.58
C PHE A 162 27.53 10.60 -20.96
N ASP A 163 27.42 9.69 -21.94
CA ASP A 163 26.75 9.98 -23.20
C ASP A 163 25.23 10.14 -22.96
N PRO A 164 24.66 11.32 -23.25
CA PRO A 164 23.25 11.57 -22.96
C PRO A 164 22.28 10.64 -23.68
N GLU A 165 22.56 10.28 -24.93
CA GLU A 165 21.65 9.45 -25.72
C GLU A 165 21.63 8.02 -25.21
N GLN A 166 22.82 7.44 -24.96
CA GLN A 166 22.93 6.11 -24.38
C GLN A 166 22.33 6.06 -22.97
N ASN A 167 22.64 7.04 -22.12
CA ASN A 167 22.15 7.07 -20.74
C ASN A 167 20.61 7.18 -20.67
N ILE A 168 20.01 8.07 -21.47
CA ILE A 168 18.54 8.18 -21.53
C ILE A 168 17.94 6.90 -22.12
N ALA A 169 18.49 6.35 -23.20
CA ALA A 169 17.97 5.13 -23.81
C ALA A 169 18.04 3.94 -22.85
N GLY A 170 19.16 3.76 -22.14
CA GLY A 170 19.32 2.74 -21.10
C GLY A 170 18.33 2.93 -19.95
N GLY A 171 18.25 4.13 -19.39
CA GLY A 171 17.32 4.42 -18.29
C GLY A 171 15.86 4.27 -18.68
N VAL A 172 15.46 4.61 -19.91
CA VAL A 172 14.09 4.38 -20.41
C VAL A 172 13.79 2.89 -20.58
N ARG A 173 14.75 2.09 -21.09
CA ARG A 173 14.62 0.62 -21.11
C ARG A 173 14.41 0.07 -19.70
N TYR A 174 15.21 0.53 -18.75
CA TYR A 174 15.08 0.13 -17.36
C TYR A 174 13.72 0.50 -16.76
N LEU A 175 13.28 1.73 -16.97
CA LEU A 175 11.98 2.21 -16.51
C LEU A 175 10.82 1.40 -17.12
N ARG A 176 10.92 1.00 -18.39
CA ARG A 176 9.93 0.12 -19.03
C ARG A 176 9.86 -1.23 -18.32
N MET A 177 11.01 -1.85 -18.06
CA MET A 177 11.06 -3.13 -17.34
C MET A 177 10.41 -3.04 -15.96
N MET A 178 10.66 -1.96 -15.21
CA MET A 178 10.02 -1.76 -13.90
C MET A 178 8.51 -1.54 -14.02
N LEU A 179 8.06 -0.79 -15.03
CA LEU A 179 6.63 -0.63 -15.27
C LEU A 179 5.97 -1.95 -15.65
N ASP A 180 6.64 -2.80 -16.44
CA ASP A 180 6.16 -4.14 -16.79
C ASP A 180 6.06 -5.03 -15.55
N GLU A 181 7.13 -5.09 -14.74
CA GLU A 181 7.21 -5.90 -13.52
C GLU A 181 6.10 -5.57 -12.52
N PHE A 182 5.72 -4.29 -12.42
CA PHE A 182 4.72 -3.82 -11.46
C PHE A 182 3.37 -3.47 -12.11
N ASP A 183 2.98 -4.11 -13.22
CA ASP A 183 1.65 -3.98 -13.83
C ASP A 183 1.24 -2.50 -14.13
N GLN A 184 2.19 -1.70 -14.61
CA GLN A 184 2.04 -0.25 -14.86
C GLN A 184 1.78 0.60 -13.60
N ASN A 185 1.95 0.04 -12.40
CA ASN A 185 1.85 0.79 -11.17
C ASN A 185 3.07 1.69 -10.98
N LYS A 186 2.93 2.94 -11.42
CA LYS A 186 3.98 3.97 -11.32
C LYS A 186 4.50 4.18 -9.90
N LYS A 187 3.69 3.95 -8.86
CA LYS A 187 4.16 4.10 -7.47
C LYS A 187 5.14 3.02 -7.08
N LEU A 188 4.90 1.78 -7.51
CA LEU A 188 5.78 0.65 -7.22
C LEU A 188 7.03 0.68 -8.11
N ALA A 189 6.86 1.02 -9.39
CA ALA A 189 7.97 1.10 -10.35
C ALA A 189 9.00 2.22 -10.05
N LEU A 190 8.66 3.16 -9.16
CA LEU A 190 9.51 4.30 -8.78
C LEU A 190 9.82 4.34 -7.27
N ALA A 191 9.39 3.32 -6.50
CA ALA A 191 9.58 3.25 -5.05
C ALA A 191 11.03 2.94 -4.69
#